data_AF-C8VXU7-F1
#
_entry.id   AF-C8VXU7-F1
#
_cell.length_a   1.000
_cell.length_b   1.000
_cell.length_c   1.000
_cell.angle_alpha   90.00
_cell.angle_beta   90.00
_cell.angle_gamma   90.00
#
_symmetry.space_group_name_H-M   'P 1'
#
loop_
_entity.id
_entity.type
_entity.pdbx_description
1 polymer ?
#
loop_
_entity_poly.entity_id
_entity_poly.type
_entity_poly.pdbx_seq_one_letter_code
_entity_poly.pdbx_strand_id
1 'polypeptide(L)' 'MKILKESVIIPLGRMFFIPKEGDLKAEDLIIETAGKYRVIDKPDCIAVQNDDCCNSIKVTIKIKD' A
#
# COMPACT_ATOMS: atom_id res chain seq x y z
N MET A 1 -10.11 9.58 -8.95
CA MET A 1 -9.60 8.53 -8.03
C MET A 1 -9.83 7.14 -8.64
N LYS A 2 -8.76 6.42 -8.99
CA LYS A 2 -8.84 5.06 -9.54
C LYS A 2 -8.45 4.03 -8.47
N ILE A 3 -9.26 3.01 -8.26
CA ILE A 3 -8.92 1.91 -7.34
C ILE A 3 -7.88 1.00 -8.03
N LEU A 4 -6.69 0.87 -7.44
CA LEU A 4 -5.65 -0.04 -7.91
C LEU A 4 -5.92 -1.47 -7.42
N LYS A 5 -6.16 -1.60 -6.11
CA LYS A 5 -6.44 -2.86 -5.44
C LYS A 5 -7.38 -2.62 -4.28
N GLU A 6 -8.44 -3.42 -4.22
CA GLU A 6 -9.41 -3.39 -3.14
C GLU A 6 -9.16 -4.53 -2.16
N SER A 7 -9.31 -4.26 -0.87
CA SER A 7 -9.38 -5.29 0.17
C SER A 7 -8.15 -6.23 0.25
N VAL A 8 -6.94 -5.71 0.09
CA VAL A 8 -5.71 -6.50 0.24
C VAL A 8 -5.45 -6.78 1.71
N ILE A 9 -5.21 -8.04 2.06
CA ILE A 9 -4.83 -8.43 3.42
C ILE A 9 -3.30 -8.53 3.48
N ILE A 10 -2.67 -7.72 4.33
CA ILE A 10 -1.23 -7.75 4.56
C ILE A 10 -0.98 -8.35 5.94
N PRO A 11 -0.39 -9.56 6.04
CA PRO A 11 -0.04 -10.16 7.33
C PRO A 11 0.99 -9.32 8.09
N LEU A 12 1.01 -9.47 9.41
CA LEU A 12 1.96 -8.81 10.30
C LEU A 12 3.41 -8.91 9.77
N GLY A 13 4.09 -7.77 9.66
CA GLY A 13 5.48 -7.68 9.22
C GLY A 13 5.72 -7.97 7.73
N ARG A 14 4.68 -8.26 6.95
CA ARG A 14 4.78 -8.50 5.49
C ARG A 14 4.58 -7.21 4.71
N MET A 15 5.03 -7.26 3.46
CA MET A 15 4.89 -6.16 2.49
C MET A 15 4.02 -6.59 1.32
N PHE A 16 3.21 -5.67 0.84
CA PHE A 16 2.52 -5.78 -0.43
C PHE A 16 3.20 -4.85 -1.44
N PHE A 17 3.56 -5.38 -2.60
CA PHE A 17 4.28 -4.64 -3.65
C PHE A 17 3.32 -4.19 -4.74
N ILE A 18 3.36 -2.90 -5.05
CA ILE A 18 2.63 -2.27 -6.13
C ILE A 18 3.65 -1.93 -7.21
N PRO A 19 3.64 -2.58 -8.37
CA PRO A 19 4.54 -2.21 -9.46
C PRO A 19 4.27 -0.77 -9.89
N LYS A 20 5.33 -0.01 -10.15
CA LYS A 20 5.18 1.33 -10.73
C LYS A 20 4.91 1.17 -12.22
N GLU A 21 3.70 1.47 -12.64
CA GLU A 21 3.36 1.62 -14.06
C GLU A 21 3.53 3.10 -14.43
N GLY A 22 4.52 3.43 -15.26
CA GLY A 22 4.82 4.81 -15.64
C GLY A 22 5.41 5.64 -14.51
N ASP A 23 4.98 6.90 -14.38
CA ASP A 23 5.47 7.88 -13.40
C ASP A 23 4.78 7.80 -12.03
N LEU A 24 4.19 6.66 -11.66
CA LEU A 24 3.49 6.50 -10.39
C LEU A 24 4.43 6.70 -9.18
N LYS A 25 4.12 7.68 -8.33
CA LYS A 25 4.88 7.94 -7.09
C LYS A 25 4.10 7.53 -5.86
N ALA A 26 4.82 7.31 -4.76
CA ALA A 26 4.20 6.99 -3.47
C ALA A 26 3.23 8.09 -2.98
N GLU A 27 3.48 9.35 -3.34
CA GLU A 27 2.64 10.51 -2.99
C GLU A 27 1.27 10.52 -3.69
N ASP A 28 1.17 9.84 -4.84
CA ASP A 28 -0.05 9.69 -5.62
C ASP A 28 -0.96 8.59 -5.04
N LEU A 29 -0.43 7.73 -4.18
CA LEU A 29 -1.20 6.66 -3.56
C LEU A 29 -1.97 7.12 -2.33
N ILE A 30 -3.22 6.68 -2.23
CA ILE A 30 -4.05 6.76 -1.04
C ILE A 30 -4.21 5.35 -0.50
N ILE A 31 -3.77 5.13 0.73
CA ILE A 31 -3.88 3.85 1.44
C ILE A 31 -4.89 4.01 2.56
N GLU A 32 -6.04 3.38 2.41
CA GLU A 32 -7.10 3.34 3.41
C GLU A 32 -6.99 2.04 4.22
N THR A 33 -6.77 2.17 5.53
CA THR A 33 -6.73 1.03 6.44
C THR A 33 -6.97 1.48 7.87
N ALA A 34 -7.38 0.54 8.73
CA ALA A 34 -7.57 0.77 10.17
C ALA A 34 -6.29 0.55 10.98
N GLY A 35 -5.29 -0.13 10.42
CA GLY A 35 -4.05 -0.48 11.12
C GLY A 35 -2.87 0.41 10.77
N LYS A 36 -1.76 0.24 11.50
CA LYS A 36 -0.52 0.95 11.18
C LYS A 36 0.16 0.34 9.98
N TYR A 37 0.69 1.20 9.11
CA TYR A 37 1.41 0.79 7.93
C TYR A 37 2.57 1.74 7.64
N ARG A 38 3.53 1.26 6.87
CA ARG A 38 4.63 2.05 6.32
C ARG A 38 4.65 1.95 4.81
N VAL A 39 4.89 3.06 4.13
CA VAL A 39 5.12 3.09 2.69
C VAL A 39 6.63 3.17 2.43
N ILE A 40 7.12 2.32 1.54
CA ILE A 40 8.50 2.29 1.11
C ILE A 40 8.51 2.49 -0.39
N ASP A 41 9.02 3.64 -0.82
CA ASP A 41 9.18 3.96 -2.22
C ASP A 41 10.49 3.35 -2.75
N LYS A 42 10.39 2.44 -3.73
CA LYS A 42 11.54 1.81 -4.41
C LYS A 42 11.56 2.25 -5.88
N PRO A 43 12.70 2.13 -6.58
CA PRO A 43 12.78 2.49 -7.99
C PRO A 43 11.71 1.80 -8.87
N ASP A 44 11.49 0.49 -8.67
CA ASP A 44 10.62 -0.31 -9.55
C ASP A 44 9.19 -0.51 -9.01
N CYS A 45 8.97 -0.26 -7.72
CA CYS A 45 7.72 -0.54 -7.05
C CYS A 45 7.52 0.30 -5.79
N ILE A 46 6.29 0.35 -5.30
CA ILE A 46 5.94 0.93 -4.00
C ILE A 46 5.51 -0.21 -3.09
N ALA A 47 6.14 -0.35 -1.93
CA ALA A 47 5.80 -1.37 -0.95
C ALA A 47 4.98 -0.78 0.19
N VAL A 48 3.86 -1.41 0.51
CA VAL A 48 3.05 -1.13 1.71
C VAL A 48 3.34 -2.23 2.72
N GLN A 49 4.01 -1.88 3.81
CA GLN A 49 4.33 -2.79 4.90
C GLN A 49 3.29 -2.69 6.02
N ASN A 50 2.83 -3.84 6.51
CA ASN A 50 2.08 -3.89 7.75
C ASN A 50 3.04 -3.69 8.94
N ASP A 51 2.87 -2.55 9.63
CA ASP A 51 3.62 -2.13 10.81
C ASP A 51 2.73 -2.09 12.07
N ASP A 52 1.58 -2.78 12.00
CA ASP A 52 0.74 -3.06 13.16
C ASP A 52 1.48 -3.99 14.14
N CYS A 53 1.08 -4.01 15.41
CA CYS A 53 1.78 -4.82 16.43
C CYS A 53 1.25 -6.25 16.55
N CYS A 54 0.00 -6.51 16.15
CA CYS A 54 -0.68 -7.75 16.51
C CYS A 54 -1.52 -8.38 15.40
N ASN A 55 -1.91 -7.64 14.35
CA ASN A 55 -2.91 -8.13 13.40
C ASN A 55 -2.51 -7.94 11.93
N SER A 56 -3.10 -8.76 11.06
CA SER A 56 -3.15 -8.47 9.63
C SER A 56 -3.99 -7.21 9.39
N ILE A 57 -3.54 -6.36 8.47
CA ILE A 57 -4.28 -5.16 8.09
C ILE A 57 -5.00 -5.39 6.77
N LYS A 58 -6.22 -4.88 6.66
CA LYS A 58 -6.95 -4.79 5.40
C LYS A 58 -6.70 -3.40 4.82
N VAL A 59 -6.10 -3.35 3.63
CA VAL A 59 -5.77 -2.09 2.93
C VAL A 59 -6.54 -1.97 1.63
N THR A 60 -7.02 -0.77 1.33
CA THR A 60 -7.52 -0.38 0.02
C THR A 60 -6.58 0.66 -0.57
N ILE A 61 -6.09 0.42 -1.78
CA ILE A 61 -5.10 1.26 -2.45
C ILE A 61 -5.76 1.97 -3.64
N LYS A 62 -5.71 3.30 -3.64
CA LYS A 62 -6.26 4.16 -4.68
C LYS A 62 -5.18 5.12 -5.20
N ILE A 63 -5.35 5.61 -6.42
CA ILE A 63 -4.53 6.68 -7.00
C ILE A 63 -5.31 7.99 -6.89
N LYS A 64 -4.66 9.06 -6.39
CA LYS A 64 -5.10 10.45 -6.55
C LYS A 64 -5.21 10.73 -8.04
N ASP A 65 -6.31 11.36 -8.44
CA ASP A 65 -6.54 11.66 -9.86
C ASP A 65 -5.43 12.55 -10.43
#